data_AF-A0A0A9D5W5-F1
#
_entry.id   AF-A0A0A9D5W5-F1
#
_cell.length_a   1.000
_cell.length_b   1.000
_cell.length_c   1.000
_cell.angle_alpha   90.00
_cell.angle_beta   90.00
_cell.angle_gamma   90.00
#
_symmetry.space_group_name_H-M   'P 1'
#
loop_
_entity.id
_entity.type
_entity.pdbx_description
1 polymer ?
#
loop_
_entity_poly.entity_id
_entity_poly.type
_entity_poly.pdbx_seq_one_letter_code
_entity_poly.pdbx_strand_id
1 'polypeptide(L)'
;MNFLKHFWEGDSEDMKEKKTQLFGAAPPILYVLHYLGLKPWLCFRDYDCNWNNPVMRGFASDVAHARWWKVHDKMPRKLQSYCLLRTRQKAGLEWDRRQAEKANFDDGHWRQNITDTRLKTCFEKFCFWESMLWHWGENRTKSGPVTTATQMTASLASS
;
A
#
# COMPACT_ATOMS: atom_id res chain seq x y z
N MET A 1 0.64 24.53 1.37
CA MET A 1 1.18 23.36 2.09
C MET A 1 0.56 22.10 1.52
N ASN A 2 1.34 21.03 1.33
CA ASN A 2 0.83 19.71 0.92
C ASN A 2 0.50 18.90 2.17
N PHE A 3 -0.73 18.41 2.30
CA PHE A 3 -1.11 17.60 3.45
C PHE A 3 -0.65 16.16 3.23
N LEU A 4 0.03 15.55 4.21
CA LEU A 4 0.56 14.20 4.07
C LEU A 4 -0.51 13.16 4.43
N LYS A 5 -0.67 12.12 3.60
CA LYS A 5 -1.40 10.90 3.95
C LYS A 5 -0.53 10.09 4.92
N HIS A 6 -0.49 10.51 6.18
CA HIS A 6 0.28 9.86 7.24
C HIS A 6 -0.38 10.00 8.62
N PHE A 7 -0.48 8.87 9.30
CA PHE A 7 -0.86 8.72 10.70
C PHE A 7 0.42 8.40 11.49
N TRP A 8 0.79 9.30 12.39
CA TRP A 8 2.03 9.17 13.16
C TRP A 8 1.80 8.24 14.35
N GLU A 9 2.86 7.55 14.77
CA GLU A 9 2.84 6.84 16.05
C GLU A 9 2.58 7.84 17.18
N GLY A 10 1.62 7.53 18.05
CA GLY A 10 1.19 8.41 19.13
C GLY A 10 0.09 9.43 18.76
N ASP A 11 -0.38 9.50 17.50
CA ASP A 11 -1.58 10.27 17.17
C ASP A 11 -2.77 9.76 18.03
N SER A 12 -3.52 10.68 18.65
CA SER A 12 -4.75 10.33 19.35
C SER A 12 -5.84 9.88 18.37
N GLU A 13 -6.82 9.13 18.85
CA GLU A 13 -7.95 8.69 18.01
C GLU A 13 -8.71 9.87 17.40
N ASP A 14 -8.96 10.94 18.17
CA ASP A 14 -9.57 12.17 17.66
C ASP A 14 -8.77 12.80 16.51
N MET A 15 -7.43 12.75 16.58
CA MET A 15 -6.57 13.27 15.52
C MET A 15 -6.60 12.40 14.27
N LYS A 16 -6.63 11.07 14.44
CA LYS A 16 -6.80 10.12 13.32
C LYS A 16 -8.16 10.28 12.67
N GLU A 17 -9.21 10.45 13.46
CA GLU A 17 -10.57 10.68 12.95
C GLU A 17 -10.62 12.00 12.18
N LYS A 18 -10.10 13.10 12.75
CA LYS A 18 -10.06 14.40 12.09
C LYS A 18 -9.29 14.35 10.76
N LYS A 19 -8.15 13.65 10.70
CA LYS A 19 -7.43 13.41 9.44
C LYS A 19 -8.29 12.67 8.43
N THR A 20 -8.97 11.61 8.87
CA THR A 20 -9.86 10.81 8.02
C THR A 20 -11.01 11.65 7.46
N GLN A 21 -11.66 12.47 8.29
CA GLN A 21 -12.67 13.43 7.87
C GLN A 21 -12.13 14.42 6.83
N LEU A 22 -10.93 14.97 7.05
CA LEU A 22 -10.28 15.89 6.11
C LEU A 22 -9.94 15.23 4.76
N PHE A 23 -9.50 13.96 4.74
CA PHE A 23 -9.22 13.21 3.52
C PHE A 23 -10.50 12.95 2.70
N GLY A 24 -11.62 12.70 3.39
CA GLY A 24 -12.89 12.34 2.79
C GLY A 24 -13.78 13.53 2.39
N ALA A 25 -13.48 14.73 2.87
CA ALA A 25 -14.37 15.89 2.79
C ALA A 25 -14.94 16.19 1.39
N ALA A 26 -16.23 16.51 1.36
CA ALA A 26 -16.99 16.97 0.21
C ALA A 26 -17.94 18.10 0.65
N PRO A 27 -17.70 19.37 0.28
CA PRO A 27 -16.64 19.86 -0.60
C PRO A 27 -15.22 19.64 -0.02
N PRO A 28 -14.17 19.59 -0.87
CA PRO A 28 -12.81 19.36 -0.40
C PRO A 28 -12.35 20.49 0.53
N ILE A 29 -11.90 20.16 1.74
CA ILE A 29 -11.21 21.09 2.64
C ILE A 29 -9.71 21.11 2.31
N LEU A 30 -9.14 19.93 2.07
CA LEU A 30 -7.76 19.77 1.61
C LEU A 30 -7.70 19.88 0.09
N TYR A 31 -6.84 20.76 -0.41
CA TYR A 31 -6.62 20.94 -1.85
C TYR A 31 -5.50 20.05 -2.40
N VAL A 32 -4.57 19.61 -1.55
CA VAL A 32 -3.47 18.72 -1.94
C VAL A 32 -3.28 17.64 -0.88
N LEU A 33 -3.31 16.38 -1.32
CA LEU A 33 -3.00 15.21 -0.50
C LEU A 33 -1.79 14.48 -1.08
N HIS A 34 -0.72 14.35 -0.29
CA HIS A 34 0.49 13.65 -0.65
C HIS A 34 0.39 12.19 -0.20
N TYR A 35 0.30 11.26 -1.15
CA TYR A 35 0.24 9.83 -0.87
C TYR A 35 1.63 9.26 -0.58
N LEU A 36 1.96 9.07 0.69
CA LEU A 36 3.13 8.31 1.11
C LEU A 36 2.85 6.79 1.09
N GLY A 37 3.90 5.99 1.26
CA GLY A 37 3.82 4.53 1.15
C GLY A 37 3.58 4.04 -0.29
N LEU A 38 2.94 2.87 -0.41
CA LEU A 38 2.50 2.35 -1.71
C LEU A 38 1.42 3.25 -2.31
N LYS A 39 1.57 3.52 -3.62
CA LYS A 39 0.67 4.40 -4.34
C LYS A 39 -0.67 3.71 -4.63
N PRO A 40 -1.81 4.43 -4.63
CA PRO A 40 -3.14 3.80 -4.81
C PRO A 40 -3.28 2.93 -6.05
N TRP A 41 -2.70 3.34 -7.19
CA TRP A 41 -2.72 2.56 -8.44
C TRP A 41 -1.91 1.26 -8.37
N LEU A 42 -1.02 1.12 -7.39
CA LEU A 42 -0.23 -0.10 -7.16
C LEU A 42 -0.93 -1.09 -6.23
N CYS A 43 -1.94 -0.66 -5.48
CA CYS A 43 -2.79 -1.52 -4.66
C CYS A 43 -3.99 -2.04 -5.46
N PHE A 44 -4.70 -3.05 -4.95
CA PHE A 44 -6.05 -3.35 -5.44
C PHE A 44 -6.98 -2.16 -5.19
N ARG A 45 -8.04 -2.09 -6.00
CA ARG A 45 -9.02 -1.01 -5.89
C ARG A 45 -9.80 -1.05 -4.58
N ASP A 46 -10.02 -2.24 -4.05
CA ASP A 46 -10.97 -2.50 -2.97
C ASP A 46 -10.58 -1.83 -1.64
N TYR A 47 -9.29 -1.79 -1.30
CA TYR A 47 -8.78 -1.12 -0.10
C TYR A 47 -7.31 -0.70 -0.24
N ASP A 48 -6.82 0.12 0.69
CA ASP A 48 -5.42 0.56 0.70
C ASP A 48 -4.49 -0.60 1.13
N CYS A 49 -3.77 -1.19 0.17
CA CYS A 49 -2.89 -2.33 0.44
C CYS A 49 -1.75 -2.04 1.43
N ASN A 50 -1.49 -0.77 1.79
CA ASN A 50 -0.58 -0.44 2.88
C ASN A 50 -1.02 -1.07 4.22
N TRP A 51 -2.31 -1.41 4.41
CA TRP A 51 -2.80 -2.14 5.60
C TRP A 51 -2.17 -3.53 5.75
N ASN A 52 -1.78 -4.18 4.65
CA ASN A 52 -1.22 -5.53 4.66
C ASN A 52 0.24 -5.59 5.17
N ASN A 53 0.90 -4.45 5.39
CA ASN A 53 2.30 -4.39 5.81
C ASN A 53 2.45 -3.51 7.06
N PRO A 54 2.99 -4.03 8.17
CA PRO A 54 3.02 -3.31 9.44
C PRO A 54 3.88 -2.03 9.37
N VAL A 55 4.95 -2.03 8.58
CA VAL A 55 5.80 -0.84 8.36
C VAL A 55 5.08 0.23 7.54
N MET A 56 4.07 -0.15 6.76
CA MET A 56 3.31 0.76 5.90
C MET A 56 2.01 1.25 6.52
N ARG A 57 1.58 0.70 7.66
CA ARG A 57 0.29 1.03 8.30
C ARG A 57 0.12 2.52 8.60
N GLY A 58 1.20 3.23 8.96
CA GLY A 58 1.16 4.69 9.14
C GLY A 58 0.73 5.45 7.87
N PHE A 59 0.91 4.88 6.68
CA PHE A 59 0.47 5.46 5.41
C PHE A 59 -0.91 4.97 4.97
N ALA A 60 -1.54 4.01 5.64
CA ALA A 60 -2.76 3.38 5.16
C ALA A 60 -4.00 4.27 5.38
N SER A 61 -4.85 4.42 4.36
CA SER A 61 -6.14 5.11 4.49
C SER A 61 -7.09 4.74 3.35
N ASP A 62 -8.13 3.97 3.67
CA ASP A 62 -9.16 3.60 2.68
C ASP A 62 -9.93 4.81 2.16
N VAL A 63 -10.15 5.82 3.00
CA VAL A 63 -10.79 7.08 2.60
C VAL A 63 -9.96 7.82 1.56
N ALA A 64 -8.65 7.96 1.79
CA ALA A 64 -7.76 8.58 0.81
C ALA A 64 -7.62 7.72 -0.45
N HIS A 65 -7.58 6.40 -0.31
CA HIS A 65 -7.52 5.45 -1.43
C HIS A 65 -8.75 5.57 -2.34
N ALA A 66 -9.95 5.53 -1.76
CA ALA A 66 -11.21 5.76 -2.47
C ALA A 66 -11.24 7.14 -3.16
N ARG A 67 -10.66 8.17 -2.52
CA ARG A 67 -10.53 9.51 -3.14
C ARG A 67 -9.68 9.48 -4.39
N TRP A 68 -8.58 8.74 -4.40
CA TRP A 68 -7.75 8.58 -5.60
C TRP A 68 -8.50 7.86 -6.72
N TRP A 69 -9.26 6.82 -6.39
CA TRP A 69 -10.07 6.10 -7.39
C TRP A 69 -11.16 6.98 -8.03
N LYS A 70 -11.75 7.92 -7.29
CA LYS A 70 -12.65 8.93 -7.88
C LYS A 70 -11.95 9.81 -8.93
N VAL A 71 -10.65 10.09 -8.78
CA VAL A 71 -9.87 10.80 -9.79
C VAL A 71 -9.62 9.87 -10.97
N HIS A 72 -9.19 8.64 -10.72
CA HIS A 72 -8.96 7.64 -11.75
C HIS A 72 -10.17 7.41 -12.65
N ASP A 73 -11.36 7.28 -12.08
CA ASP A 73 -12.58 7.01 -12.84
C ASP A 73 -12.97 8.15 -13.77
N LYS A 74 -12.55 9.37 -13.47
CA LYS A 74 -12.75 10.55 -14.32
C LYS A 74 -11.67 10.69 -15.40
N MET A 75 -10.56 9.96 -15.30
CA MET A 75 -9.51 10.01 -16.31
C MET A 75 -9.98 9.34 -17.61
N PRO A 76 -9.57 9.84 -18.80
CA PRO A 76 -9.80 9.15 -20.06
C PRO A 76 -9.26 7.71 -20.03
N ARG A 77 -9.93 6.78 -20.74
CA ARG A 77 -9.56 5.35 -20.78
C ARG A 77 -8.09 5.09 -21.13
N LYS A 78 -7.52 5.90 -22.04
CA LYS A 78 -6.10 5.81 -22.43
C LYS A 78 -5.15 6.12 -21.27
N LEU A 79 -5.55 6.96 -20.31
CA LEU A 79 -4.75 7.22 -19.12
C LEU A 79 -4.92 6.11 -18.07
N GLN A 80 -6.15 5.61 -17.91
CA GLN A 80 -6.43 4.49 -17.02
C GLN A 80 -5.62 3.23 -17.37
N SER A 81 -5.33 2.99 -18.66
CA SER A 81 -4.52 1.84 -19.06
C SER A 81 -3.09 1.83 -18.52
N TYR A 82 -2.53 2.99 -18.15
CA TYR A 82 -1.22 3.06 -17.49
C TYR A 82 -1.27 2.64 -16.02
N CYS A 83 -2.47 2.51 -15.44
CA CYS A 83 -2.69 2.04 -14.07
C CYS A 83 -3.03 0.54 -13.99
N LEU A 84 -2.92 -0.20 -15.09
CA LEU A 84 -3.09 -1.65 -15.09
C LEU A 84 -1.99 -2.33 -14.25
N LEU A 85 -2.34 -3.42 -13.58
CA LEU A 85 -1.42 -4.18 -12.75
C LEU A 85 -0.65 -5.19 -13.61
N ARG A 86 0.68 -5.20 -13.47
CA ARG A 86 1.52 -6.27 -14.02
C ARG A 86 1.16 -7.60 -13.34
N THR A 87 1.38 -8.69 -14.05
CA THR A 87 1.06 -10.05 -13.61
C THR A 87 1.76 -10.40 -12.30
N ARG A 88 3.07 -10.10 -12.22
CA ARG A 88 3.86 -10.27 -10.99
C ARG A 88 3.29 -9.44 -9.82
N GLN A 89 2.76 -8.25 -10.09
CA GLN A 89 2.22 -7.38 -9.05
C GLN A 89 0.89 -7.88 -8.51
N LYS A 90 0.02 -8.45 -9.35
CA LYS A 90 -1.22 -9.10 -8.90
C LYS A 90 -0.91 -10.22 -7.89
N ALA A 91 0.06 -11.07 -8.21
CA ALA A 91 0.53 -12.13 -7.31
C ALA A 91 1.14 -11.56 -6.01
N GLY A 92 1.95 -10.50 -6.10
CA GLY A 92 2.52 -9.83 -4.93
C GLY A 92 1.47 -9.26 -3.97
N LEU A 93 0.44 -8.59 -4.49
CA LEU A 93 -0.65 -8.04 -3.67
C LEU A 93 -1.44 -9.14 -2.95
N GLU A 94 -1.77 -10.23 -3.66
CA GLU A 94 -2.45 -11.36 -3.04
C GLU A 94 -1.57 -12.08 -2.01
N TRP A 95 -0.27 -12.20 -2.27
CA TRP A 95 0.67 -12.72 -1.29
C TRP A 95 0.69 -11.86 -0.02
N ASP A 96 0.83 -10.54 -0.16
CA ASP A 96 0.86 -9.62 0.98
C ASP A 96 -0.46 -9.69 1.78
N ARG A 97 -1.61 -9.82 1.10
CA ARG A 97 -2.91 -10.07 1.74
C ARG A 97 -2.91 -11.38 2.55
N ARG A 98 -2.40 -12.49 1.98
CA ARG A 98 -2.27 -13.78 2.68
C ARG A 98 -1.31 -13.74 3.86
N GLN A 99 -0.25 -12.92 3.79
CA GLN A 99 0.64 -12.73 4.94
C GLN A 99 -0.05 -11.95 6.06
N ALA A 100 -0.83 -10.93 5.75
CA ALA A 100 -1.65 -10.21 6.74
C ALA A 100 -2.72 -11.12 7.38
N GLU A 101 -3.35 -11.98 6.57
CA GLU A 101 -4.26 -13.04 7.04
C GLU A 101 -3.56 -14.03 7.98
N LYS A 102 -2.42 -14.58 7.55
CA LYS A 102 -1.62 -15.52 8.36
C LYS A 102 -1.15 -14.90 9.67
N ALA A 103 -0.76 -13.62 9.65
CA ALA A 103 -0.39 -12.86 10.83
C ALA A 103 -1.60 -12.40 11.67
N ASN A 104 -2.83 -12.68 11.21
CA ASN A 104 -4.10 -12.32 11.84
C ASN A 104 -4.16 -10.84 12.21
N PHE A 105 -3.88 -9.97 11.24
CA PHE A 105 -3.97 -8.53 11.43
C PHE A 105 -5.37 -8.12 11.91
N ASP A 106 -5.37 -7.37 13.00
CA ASP A 106 -6.51 -6.91 13.79
C ASP A 106 -7.43 -5.95 13.04
N ASP A 107 -6.87 -5.15 12.13
CA ASP A 107 -7.62 -4.23 11.28
C ASP A 107 -8.58 -4.94 10.29
N GLY A 108 -8.37 -6.23 10.02
CA GLY A 108 -9.29 -7.06 9.24
C GLY A 108 -9.36 -6.75 7.73
N HIS A 109 -8.58 -5.82 7.18
CA HIS A 109 -8.69 -5.44 5.76
C HIS A 109 -8.38 -6.60 4.81
N TRP A 110 -7.53 -7.53 5.22
CA TRP A 110 -7.21 -8.74 4.44
C TRP A 110 -8.42 -9.64 4.15
N ARG A 111 -9.53 -9.49 4.92
CA ARG A 111 -10.78 -10.23 4.72
C ARG A 111 -11.66 -9.66 3.61
N GLN A 112 -11.36 -8.45 3.12
CA GLN A 112 -12.17 -7.81 2.09
C GLN A 112 -12.10 -8.61 0.78
N ASN A 113 -13.26 -8.76 0.13
CA ASN A 113 -13.33 -9.44 -1.16
C ASN A 113 -12.72 -8.55 -2.25
N ILE A 114 -11.76 -9.09 -3.00
CA ILE A 114 -11.09 -8.33 -4.06
C ILE A 114 -11.92 -8.40 -5.35
N THR A 115 -12.53 -7.28 -5.71
CA THR A 115 -13.38 -7.13 -6.91
C THR A 115 -12.71 -6.35 -8.03
N ASP A 116 -11.47 -5.89 -7.81
CA ASP A 116 -10.69 -5.14 -8.80
C ASP A 116 -10.62 -5.84 -10.17
N THR A 117 -11.30 -5.24 -11.15
CA THR A 117 -11.34 -5.73 -12.53
C THR A 117 -9.97 -5.89 -13.18
N ARG A 118 -8.95 -5.17 -12.70
CA ARG A 118 -7.57 -5.27 -13.20
C ARG A 118 -6.95 -6.64 -12.96
N LEU A 119 -7.47 -7.45 -12.04
CA LEU A 119 -7.07 -8.85 -11.89
C LEU A 119 -7.26 -9.64 -13.18
N LYS A 120 -8.38 -9.41 -13.88
CA LYS A 120 -8.73 -10.10 -15.13
C LYS A 120 -8.16 -9.42 -16.38
N THR A 121 -7.79 -8.14 -16.28
CA THR A 121 -7.25 -7.38 -17.41
C THR A 121 -5.75 -7.67 -17.59
N CYS A 122 -5.35 -7.98 -18.82
CA CYS A 122 -3.98 -8.37 -19.15
C CYS A 122 -3.42 -7.49 -20.26
N PHE A 123 -2.20 -7.02 -20.09
CA PHE A 123 -1.44 -6.30 -21.13
C PHE A 123 -0.05 -6.88 -21.37
N GLU A 124 0.35 -7.88 -20.58
CA GLU A 124 1.58 -8.66 -20.75
C GLU A 124 1.24 -9.99 -21.45
N LYS A 125 2.21 -10.57 -22.17
CA LYS A 125 2.03 -11.86 -22.85
C LYS A 125 1.66 -12.99 -21.89
N PHE A 126 2.25 -12.97 -20.69
CA PHE A 126 1.94 -13.88 -19.60
C PHE A 126 1.09 -13.13 -18.58
N CYS A 127 -0.08 -13.68 -18.22
CA CYS A 127 -1.02 -13.04 -17.30
C CYS A 127 -1.63 -14.00 -16.26
N PHE A 128 -1.14 -15.24 -16.19
CA PHE A 128 -1.64 -16.23 -15.24
C PHE A 128 -0.99 -16.02 -13.86
N TRP A 129 -1.40 -14.96 -13.18
CA TRP A 129 -0.77 -14.51 -11.93
C TRP A 129 -0.97 -15.49 -10.77
N GLU A 130 -2.07 -16.25 -10.75
CA GLU A 130 -2.34 -17.27 -9.73
C GLU A 130 -1.26 -18.35 -9.71
N SER A 131 -0.72 -18.73 -10.88
CA SER A 131 0.40 -19.68 -10.94
C SER A 131 1.68 -19.17 -10.29
N MET A 132 1.88 -17.84 -10.26
CA MET A 132 3.08 -17.26 -9.65
C MET A 132 3.08 -17.39 -8.12
N LEU A 133 1.91 -17.61 -7.49
CA LEU A 133 1.80 -17.76 -6.05
C LEU A 133 2.42 -19.06 -5.51
N TRP A 134 2.44 -20.13 -6.32
CA TRP A 134 2.93 -21.44 -5.89
C TRP A 134 4.41 -21.42 -5.47
N HIS A 135 5.22 -20.58 -6.12
CA HIS A 135 6.64 -20.42 -5.81
C HIS A 135 6.95 -19.09 -5.10
N TRP A 136 5.91 -18.34 -4.72
CA TRP A 136 6.09 -17.03 -4.14
C TRP A 136 6.62 -17.16 -2.72
N GLY A 137 7.77 -16.53 -2.43
CA GLY A 137 8.44 -16.59 -1.12
C GLY A 137 9.50 -17.68 -0.96
N GLU A 138 9.56 -18.69 -1.84
CA GLU A 138 10.54 -19.80 -1.75
C GLU A 138 12.01 -19.35 -1.90
N ASN A 139 12.25 -18.16 -2.46
CA ASN A 139 13.60 -17.62 -2.69
C ASN A 139 14.05 -16.54 -1.70
N ARG A 140 13.26 -16.16 -0.67
CA ARG A 140 13.72 -15.17 0.32
C ARG A 140 14.72 -15.73 1.35
N THR A 141 14.79 -17.05 1.52
CA THR A 141 15.73 -17.71 2.44
C THR A 141 17.12 -17.94 1.85
N LYS A 142 17.32 -17.68 0.55
CA LYS A 142 18.61 -17.90 -0.15
C LYS A 142 19.47 -16.64 -0.31
N SER A 143 18.96 -15.46 0.04
CA SER A 143 19.81 -14.29 0.25
C SER A 143 20.33 -14.35 1.69
N GLY A 144 21.63 -14.66 1.85
CA GLY A 144 22.32 -14.71 3.13
C GLY A 144 22.17 -13.42 3.96
N PRO A 145 22.65 -13.41 5.22
CA PRO A 145 22.45 -12.29 6.10
C PRO A 145 23.03 -11.03 5.46
N VAL A 146 22.18 -10.00 5.31
CA VAL A 146 22.66 -8.64 5.07
C VAL A 146 23.53 -8.31 6.27
N THR A 147 24.84 -8.24 6.03
CA THR A 147 25.84 -7.77 7.01
C THR A 147 25.33 -6.50 7.65
N THR A 148 24.98 -6.58 8.93
CA THR A 148 24.73 -5.44 9.80
C THR A 148 26.00 -4.59 9.77
N ALA A 149 25.92 -3.40 9.17
CA ALA A 149 26.98 -2.42 9.27
C ALA A 149 27.20 -2.12 10.75
N THR A 150 28.34 -2.54 11.28
CA THR A 150 28.80 -2.24 12.63
C THR A 150 28.79 -0.72 12.81
N GLN A 151 28.01 -0.24 13.79
CA GLN A 151 28.10 1.14 14.26
C GLN A 151 29.53 1.41 14.73
N MET A 152 30.24 2.30 14.05
CA MET A 152 31.45 2.92 14.60
C MET A 152 31.01 3.86 15.72
N THR A 153 31.29 3.46 16.96
CA THR A 153 31.25 4.35 18.13
C THR A 153 32.47 5.28 18.06
N ALA A 154 32.24 6.56 17.75
CA ALA A 154 33.24 7.59 17.96
C ALA A 154 33.25 7.97 19.45
N SER A 155 34.28 7.57 20.19
CA SER A 155 34.56 8.09 21.52
C SER A 155 35.21 9.47 21.41
N LEU A 156 34.47 10.50 21.81
CA LEU A 156 35.03 11.82 22.13
C LEU A 156 35.84 11.67 23.43
N ALA A 157 37.16 11.71 23.32
CA ALA A 157 38.05 11.90 24.46
C ALA A 157 38.20 13.40 24.72
N SER A 158 37.84 13.82 25.93
CA SER A 158 38.15 15.15 26.46
C SER A 158 39.63 15.22 26.84
N SER A 159 40.33 16.23 26.36
CA SER A 159 41.50 16.86 26.99
C SER A 159 41.66 18.27 26.42
#